data_AF-G4T1W3-F1
#
_entry.id   AF-G4T1W3-F1
#
_cell.length_a   1.000
_cell.length_b   1.000
_cell.length_c   1.000
_cell.angle_alpha   90.00
_cell.angle_beta   90.00
_cell.angle_gamma   90.00
#
_symmetry.space_group_name_H-M   'P 1'
#
loop_
_entity.id
_entity.type
_entity.pdbx_description
1 polymer ?
#
loop_
_entity_poly.entity_id
_entity_poly.type
_entity_poly.pdbx_seq_one_letter_code
_entity_poly.pdbx_strand_id
1 'polypeptide(L)'
;MKKITVENYREDKYYLRIVKATAELLTEQGYVAPVRLFQKMELLTELDIVAWRRGRLPYLEKAVRCNLAKANRILRILRFHAHDLNLKPSSTVYLRKQPGNRMPLKFSKSGDKKLEEAYATHLVSPRLKAAKQHAETVGETEEYPAARSQALKLCRTLSIESYTNQTLRACINIDGITIPCSSD
;
A
#
# COMPACT_ATOMS: atom_id res chain seq x y z
N MET A 1 -2.24 27.65 -6.12
CA MET A 1 -2.77 26.26 -6.26
C MET A 1 -4.24 26.28 -5.85
N LYS A 2 -5.14 25.58 -6.56
CA LYS A 2 -6.57 25.51 -6.18
C LYS A 2 -6.75 24.91 -4.78
N LYS A 3 -7.70 25.44 -3.99
CA LYS A 3 -8.10 24.89 -2.68
C LYS A 3 -8.75 23.52 -2.90
N ILE A 4 -8.39 22.54 -2.09
CA ILE A 4 -9.04 21.22 -2.13
C ILE A 4 -10.25 21.22 -1.22
N THR A 5 -11.35 20.69 -1.75
CA THR A 5 -12.61 20.46 -1.06
C THR A 5 -13.08 19.01 -1.32
N VAL A 6 -14.23 18.61 -0.79
CA VAL A 6 -14.75 17.24 -0.97
C VAL A 6 -15.15 16.98 -2.42
N GLU A 7 -15.53 18.02 -3.16
CA GLU A 7 -16.05 17.94 -4.52
C GLU A 7 -14.92 17.79 -5.56
N ASN A 8 -13.74 18.38 -5.31
CA ASN A 8 -12.69 18.53 -6.32
C ASN A 8 -11.38 17.74 -6.06
N TYR A 9 -11.26 17.04 -4.92
CA TYR A 9 -9.98 16.41 -4.55
C TYR A 9 -9.51 15.31 -5.53
N ARG A 10 -10.43 14.74 -6.31
CA ARG A 10 -10.19 13.70 -7.33
C ARG A 10 -9.52 14.25 -8.59
N GLU A 11 -9.68 15.54 -8.88
CA GLU A 11 -9.02 16.24 -9.99
C GLU A 11 -7.55 16.56 -9.70
N ASP A 12 -7.09 16.35 -8.47
CA ASP A 12 -5.74 16.75 -8.09
C ASP A 12 -4.68 15.83 -8.71
N LYS A 13 -3.60 16.42 -9.23
CA LYS A 13 -2.47 15.68 -9.82
C LYS A 13 -1.80 14.66 -8.89
N TYR A 14 -1.99 14.74 -7.58
CA TYR A 14 -1.50 13.75 -6.62
C TYR A 14 -2.49 12.58 -6.41
N TYR A 15 -3.77 12.73 -6.78
CA TYR A 15 -4.84 11.78 -6.47
C TYR A 15 -4.53 10.36 -6.96
N LEU A 16 -4.21 10.17 -8.25
CA LEU A 16 -3.93 8.84 -8.82
C LEU A 16 -2.76 8.12 -8.11
N ARG A 17 -1.70 8.86 -7.75
CA ARG A 17 -0.55 8.31 -7.00
C ARG A 17 -0.95 7.92 -5.57
N ILE A 18 -1.83 8.70 -4.94
CA ILE A 18 -2.36 8.41 -3.60
C ILE A 18 -3.28 7.17 -3.64
N VAL A 19 -4.17 7.05 -4.63
CA VAL A 19 -5.04 5.88 -4.82
C VAL A 19 -4.20 4.61 -4.98
N LYS A 20 -3.22 4.62 -5.90
CA LYS A 20 -2.31 3.48 -6.11
C LYS A 20 -1.59 3.07 -4.82
N ALA A 21 -0.93 4.02 -4.16
CA ALA A 21 -0.22 3.76 -2.90
C ALA A 21 -1.14 3.31 -1.75
N THR A 22 -2.38 3.80 -1.70
CA THR A 22 -3.41 3.38 -0.72
C THR A 22 -3.80 1.93 -0.96
N ALA A 23 -4.08 1.53 -2.21
CA ALA A 23 -4.45 0.17 -2.56
C ALA A 23 -3.33 -0.84 -2.26
N GLU A 24 -2.08 -0.50 -2.59
CA GLU A 24 -0.90 -1.32 -2.26
C GLU A 24 -0.76 -1.53 -0.74
N LEU A 25 -0.85 -0.46 0.06
CA LEU A 25 -0.71 -0.55 1.52
C LEU A 25 -1.86 -1.30 2.20
N LEU A 26 -3.09 -1.13 1.72
CA LEU A 26 -4.22 -1.94 2.19
C LEU A 26 -3.99 -3.43 1.89
N THR A 27 -3.49 -3.76 0.70
CA THR A 27 -3.21 -5.16 0.30
C THR A 27 -2.06 -5.77 1.12
N GLU A 28 -0.97 -5.04 1.33
CA GLU A 28 0.22 -5.53 2.06
C GLU A 28 0.00 -5.60 3.58
N GLN A 29 -0.64 -4.58 4.16
CA GLN A 29 -0.61 -4.35 5.62
C GLN A 29 -2.00 -4.36 6.25
N GLY A 30 -3.07 -4.10 5.49
CA GLY A 30 -4.46 -3.97 5.98
C GLY A 30 -4.83 -2.56 6.46
N TYR A 31 -3.88 -1.63 6.44
CA TYR A 31 -4.05 -0.24 6.88
C TYR A 31 -3.12 0.71 6.10
N VAL A 32 -3.44 2.01 6.12
CA VAL A 32 -2.61 3.06 5.53
C VAL A 32 -2.12 3.99 6.62
N ALA A 33 -0.81 4.00 6.86
CA ALA A 33 -0.15 5.00 7.69
C ALA A 33 0.47 6.10 6.81
N PRO A 34 0.32 7.39 7.12
CA PRO A 34 0.89 8.50 6.34
C PRO A 34 2.37 8.34 6.02
N VAL A 35 3.18 7.89 7.00
CA VAL A 35 4.61 7.62 6.82
C VAL A 35 4.87 6.60 5.70
N ARG A 36 4.06 5.53 5.64
CA ARG A 36 4.16 4.50 4.59
C ARG A 36 3.59 4.99 3.25
N LEU A 37 2.58 5.86 3.25
CA LEU A 37 2.10 6.49 2.02
C LEU A 37 3.20 7.36 1.39
N PHE A 38 3.88 8.20 2.17
CA PHE A 38 5.00 9.00 1.68
C PHE A 38 6.14 8.13 1.13
N GLN A 39 6.39 6.97 1.72
CA GLN A 39 7.35 5.99 1.21
C GLN A 39 6.93 5.39 -0.14
N LYS A 40 5.69 4.92 -0.27
CA LYS A 40 5.12 4.40 -1.53
C LYS A 40 5.03 5.47 -2.62
N MET A 41 4.97 6.74 -2.25
CA MET A 41 5.07 7.89 -3.17
C MET A 41 6.52 8.35 -3.43
N GLU A 42 7.53 7.62 -2.94
CA GLU A 42 8.98 7.90 -3.09
C GLU A 42 9.43 9.24 -2.48
N LEU A 43 8.61 9.80 -1.59
CA LEU A 43 8.87 11.05 -0.86
C LEU A 43 9.64 10.82 0.44
N LEU A 44 9.77 9.56 0.88
CA LEU A 44 10.62 9.11 1.99
C LEU A 44 11.28 7.77 1.61
N THR A 45 12.49 7.51 2.09
CA THR A 45 13.11 6.19 2.02
C THR A 45 12.95 5.42 3.34
N GLU A 46 13.18 4.11 3.33
CA GLU A 46 13.23 3.33 4.58
C GLU A 46 14.36 3.83 5.49
N LEU A 47 15.49 4.28 4.93
CA LEU A 47 16.60 4.85 5.69
C LEU A 47 16.19 6.12 6.44
N ASP A 48 15.41 6.99 5.81
CA ASP A 48 14.86 8.21 6.42
C ASP A 48 13.92 7.86 7.60
N ILE A 49 13.04 6.88 7.38
CA ILE A 49 12.10 6.38 8.40
C ILE A 49 12.86 5.76 9.57
N VAL A 50 13.89 4.94 9.32
CA VAL A 50 14.74 4.33 10.35
C VAL A 50 15.54 5.39 11.11
N ALA A 51 16.09 6.41 10.42
CA ALA A 51 16.81 7.50 11.05
C ALA A 51 15.91 8.32 11.98
N TRP A 52 14.70 8.67 11.53
CA TRP A 52 13.68 9.33 12.35
C TRP A 52 13.23 8.45 13.51
N ARG A 53 12.94 7.16 13.29
CA ARG A 53 12.55 6.20 14.35
C ARG A 53 13.63 5.98 15.40
N ARG A 54 14.92 6.15 15.05
CA ARG A 54 16.06 6.15 15.97
C ARG A 54 16.34 7.51 16.62
N GLY A 55 15.51 8.53 16.38
CA GLY A 55 15.67 9.88 16.94
C GLY A 55 16.79 10.72 16.35
N ARG A 56 17.39 10.30 15.21
CA ARG A 56 18.45 11.07 14.52
C ARG A 56 17.92 12.30 13.79
N LEU A 57 16.63 12.31 13.48
CA LEU A 57 15.92 13.45 12.91
C LEU A 57 14.97 14.03 13.98
N PRO A 58 14.95 15.36 14.20
CA PRO A 58 14.10 15.97 15.21
C PRO A 58 12.60 15.89 14.86
N TYR A 59 12.27 15.85 13.57
CA TYR A 59 10.92 15.71 13.04
C TYR A 59 10.96 15.06 11.64
N LEU A 60 9.89 14.34 11.25
CA LEU A 60 9.83 13.56 10.00
C LEU A 60 9.92 14.44 8.75
N GLU A 61 9.24 15.58 8.74
CA GLU A 61 9.22 16.53 7.61
C GLU A 61 10.62 16.99 7.15
N LYS A 62 11.66 16.87 7.99
CA LYS A 62 13.04 17.19 7.63
C LYS A 62 13.59 16.28 6.51
N ALA A 63 13.10 15.04 6.40
CA ALA A 63 13.53 14.08 5.38
C ALA A 63 12.53 13.91 4.22
N VAL A 64 11.34 14.49 4.32
CA VAL A 64 10.33 14.40 3.26
C VAL A 64 10.83 15.18 2.04
N ARG A 65 10.95 14.50 0.89
CA ARG A 65 11.49 15.03 -0.37
C ARG A 65 10.49 15.93 -1.12
N CYS A 66 9.67 16.68 -0.39
CA CYS A 66 8.78 17.72 -0.93
C CYS A 66 8.55 18.83 0.09
N ASN A 67 8.05 19.98 -0.37
CA ASN A 67 7.73 21.08 0.55
C ASN A 67 6.48 20.79 1.40
N LEU A 68 6.37 21.47 2.55
CA LEU A 68 5.30 21.22 3.53
C LEU A 68 3.90 21.43 2.95
N ALA A 69 3.73 22.37 2.01
CA ALA A 69 2.48 22.59 1.31
C ALA A 69 2.04 21.38 0.47
N LYS A 70 2.98 20.66 -0.16
CA LYS A 70 2.72 19.40 -0.88
C LYS A 70 2.40 18.26 0.09
N ALA A 71 3.13 18.13 1.19
CA ALA A 71 2.85 17.11 2.22
C ALA A 71 1.43 17.28 2.82
N ASN A 72 1.09 18.50 3.24
CA ASN A 72 -0.24 18.84 3.76
C ASN A 72 -1.36 18.70 2.72
N ARG A 73 -1.03 18.82 1.42
CA ARG A 73 -1.95 18.56 0.32
C ARG A 73 -2.24 17.07 0.18
N ILE A 74 -1.19 16.24 0.20
CA ILE A 74 -1.28 14.78 0.13
C ILE A 74 -2.08 14.22 1.32
N LEU A 75 -1.79 14.66 2.56
CA LEU A 75 -2.55 14.26 3.76
C LEU A 75 -4.04 14.61 3.66
N ARG A 76 -4.38 15.78 3.09
CA ARG A 76 -5.77 16.21 2.93
C ARG A 76 -6.52 15.35 1.89
N ILE A 77 -5.88 15.04 0.76
CA ILE A 77 -6.43 14.13 -0.27
C ILE A 77 -6.61 12.72 0.29
N LEU A 78 -5.60 12.20 1.02
CA LEU A 78 -5.68 10.90 1.69
C LEU A 78 -6.91 10.81 2.59
N ARG A 79 -7.19 11.83 3.42
CA ARG A 79 -8.35 11.85 4.32
C ARG A 79 -9.68 11.78 3.56
N PHE A 80 -9.84 12.51 2.45
CA PHE A 80 -11.06 12.43 1.63
C PHE A 80 -11.18 11.07 0.94
N HIS A 81 -10.09 10.55 0.35
CA HIS A 81 -10.11 9.23 -0.28
C HIS A 81 -10.41 8.10 0.74
N ALA A 82 -9.87 8.20 1.96
CA ALA A 82 -10.09 7.22 3.02
C ALA A 82 -11.51 7.24 3.59
N HIS A 83 -12.16 8.41 3.62
CA HIS A 83 -13.58 8.54 3.94
C HIS A 83 -14.44 7.77 2.93
N ASP A 84 -14.19 7.97 1.63
CA ASP A 84 -14.95 7.29 0.57
C ASP A 84 -14.70 5.77 0.52
N LEU A 85 -13.52 5.33 0.96
CA LEU A 85 -13.21 3.91 1.20
C LEU A 85 -13.74 3.36 2.54
N ASN A 86 -14.42 4.18 3.34
CA ASN A 86 -14.94 3.84 4.67
C ASN A 86 -13.86 3.29 5.63
N LEU A 87 -12.63 3.79 5.53
CA LEU A 87 -11.52 3.41 6.42
C LEU A 87 -11.71 4.06 7.79
N LYS A 88 -11.49 3.30 8.86
CA LYS A 88 -11.60 3.81 10.24
C LYS A 88 -10.28 4.44 10.69
N PRO A 89 -10.28 5.69 11.19
CA PRO A 89 -9.09 6.29 11.79
C PRO A 89 -8.75 5.61 13.11
N SER A 90 -7.46 5.33 13.31
CA SER A 90 -6.89 4.76 14.54
C SER A 90 -5.63 5.55 14.88
N SER A 91 -5.66 6.31 15.97
CA SER A 91 -4.49 7.10 16.41
C SER A 91 -3.35 6.18 16.85
N THR A 92 -2.12 6.45 16.39
CA THR A 92 -0.92 5.67 16.73
C THR A 92 0.18 6.57 17.27
N VAL A 93 0.66 6.29 18.49
CA VAL A 93 1.78 7.03 19.08
C VAL A 93 3.11 6.48 18.58
N TYR A 94 3.89 7.32 17.89
CA TYR A 94 5.21 6.96 17.40
C TYR A 94 6.28 7.28 18.44
N LEU A 95 6.75 6.25 19.16
CA LEU A 95 7.88 6.36 20.09
C LEU A 95 9.22 6.11 19.40
N ARG A 96 10.31 6.64 19.96
CA ARG A 96 11.68 6.28 19.57
C ARG A 96 11.94 4.79 19.80
N LYS A 97 12.66 4.16 18.86
CA LYS A 97 13.13 2.77 18.96
C LYS A 97 14.58 2.74 19.48
N GLN A 98 14.78 3.22 20.71
CA GLN A 98 16.06 3.17 21.44
C GLN A 98 15.83 2.54 22.82
N PRO A 99 16.76 1.70 23.34
CA PRO A 99 16.73 1.24 24.73
C PRO A 99 16.75 2.43 25.71
N GLY A 100 15.99 2.34 26.80
CA GLY A 100 15.89 3.38 27.84
C GLY A 100 15.20 4.70 27.42
N ASN A 101 15.19 5.05 26.14
CA ASN A 101 14.62 6.31 25.64
C ASN A 101 13.38 6.07 24.75
N ARG A 102 12.20 6.07 25.37
CA ARG A 102 10.88 6.00 24.70
C ARG A 102 10.21 7.39 24.54
N MET A 103 10.98 8.44 24.22
CA MET A 103 10.36 9.73 23.91
C MET A 103 9.45 9.66 22.66
N PRO A 104 8.35 10.43 22.61
CA PRO A 104 7.54 10.56 21.41
C PRO A 104 8.34 11.25 20.29
N LEU A 105 8.07 10.82 19.05
CA LEU A 105 8.58 11.43 17.84
C LEU A 105 7.64 12.53 17.36
N LYS A 106 8.20 13.61 16.82
CA LYS A 106 7.45 14.66 16.14
C LYS A 106 7.42 14.40 14.64
N PHE A 107 6.34 14.77 13.97
CA PHE A 107 6.22 14.69 12.52
C PHE A 107 6.61 16.00 11.86
N SER A 108 6.10 17.12 12.37
CA SER A 108 6.25 18.44 11.78
C SER A 108 7.26 19.33 12.50
N LYS A 109 7.71 20.39 11.82
CA LYS A 109 8.54 21.43 12.45
C LYS A 109 7.74 22.29 13.44
N SER A 110 6.47 22.57 13.14
CA SER A 110 5.61 23.45 13.95
C SER A 110 5.08 22.76 15.21
N GLY A 111 4.85 21.44 15.16
CA GLY A 111 4.20 20.71 16.25
C GLY A 111 2.71 21.06 16.39
N ASP A 112 2.05 21.56 15.34
CA ASP A 112 0.60 21.79 15.35
C ASP A 112 -0.12 20.46 15.62
N LYS A 113 -0.89 20.42 16.72
CA LYS A 113 -1.62 19.24 17.19
C LYS A 113 -2.45 18.60 16.07
N LYS A 114 -3.15 19.39 15.25
CA LYS A 114 -3.99 18.85 14.16
C LYS A 114 -3.16 18.20 13.04
N LEU A 115 -1.94 18.69 12.82
CA LEU A 115 -1.01 18.14 11.84
C LEU A 115 -0.32 16.89 12.37
N GLU A 116 0.16 16.91 13.62
CA GLU A 116 0.71 15.73 14.30
C GLU A 116 -0.32 14.58 14.34
N GLU A 117 -1.57 14.87 14.69
CA GLU A 117 -2.69 13.90 14.63
C GLU A 117 -2.92 13.35 13.23
N ALA A 118 -2.87 14.21 12.19
CA ALA A 118 -3.05 13.79 10.80
C ALA A 118 -1.92 12.86 10.29
N TYR A 119 -0.69 13.00 10.80
CA TYR A 119 0.41 12.08 10.53
C TYR A 119 0.35 10.80 11.40
N ALA A 120 -0.09 10.92 12.65
CA ALA A 120 -0.19 9.82 13.61
C ALA A 120 -1.37 8.86 13.33
N THR A 121 -2.41 9.33 12.64
CA THR A 121 -3.62 8.55 12.35
C THR A 121 -3.36 7.49 11.28
N HIS A 122 -3.52 6.22 11.65
CA HIS A 122 -3.58 5.09 10.71
C HIS A 122 -5.01 4.92 10.23
N LEU A 123 -5.18 4.58 8.95
CA LEU A 123 -6.48 4.40 8.31
C LEU A 123 -6.67 2.90 8.04
N VAL A 124 -7.47 2.25 8.88
CA VAL A 124 -7.61 0.78 8.91
C VAL A 124 -8.85 0.36 8.14
N SER A 125 -8.73 -0.64 7.26
CA SER A 125 -9.89 -1.26 6.63
C SER A 125 -10.58 -2.21 7.61
N PRO A 126 -11.86 -1.99 7.98
CA PRO A 126 -12.57 -2.91 8.88
C PRO A 126 -12.66 -4.32 8.34
N ARG A 127 -12.82 -4.45 7.01
CA ARG A 127 -12.92 -5.73 6.29
C ARG A 127 -11.62 -6.54 6.40
N LEU A 128 -10.47 -5.88 6.21
CA LEU A 128 -9.16 -6.54 6.28
C LEU A 128 -8.69 -6.80 7.71
N LYS A 129 -9.08 -5.95 8.68
CA LYS A 129 -8.78 -6.18 10.09
C LYS A 129 -9.45 -7.47 10.59
N ALA A 130 -10.73 -7.67 10.29
CA ALA A 130 -11.43 -8.91 10.64
C ALA A 130 -10.75 -10.14 10.02
N ALA A 131 -10.44 -10.10 8.71
CA ALA A 131 -9.76 -11.18 8.02
C ALA A 131 -8.40 -11.56 8.66
N LYS A 132 -7.59 -10.57 9.08
CA LYS A 132 -6.35 -10.85 9.82
C LYS A 132 -6.60 -11.47 11.19
N GLN A 133 -7.55 -10.94 11.97
CA GLN A 133 -7.85 -11.48 13.30
C GLN A 133 -8.33 -12.94 13.24
N HIS A 134 -9.14 -13.31 12.24
CA HIS A 134 -9.52 -14.71 12.02
C HIS A 134 -8.34 -15.59 11.59
N ALA A 135 -7.44 -15.11 10.72
CA ALA A 135 -6.25 -15.86 10.31
C ALA A 135 -5.25 -16.05 11.46
N GLU A 136 -5.12 -15.08 12.35
CA GLU A 136 -4.22 -15.09 13.51
C GLU A 136 -4.76 -15.99 14.64
N THR A 137 -6.10 -16.05 14.82
CA THR A 137 -6.77 -16.95 15.79
C THR A 137 -6.69 -18.44 15.41
N VAL A 138 -6.40 -18.75 14.14
CA VAL A 138 -6.20 -20.13 13.63
C VAL A 138 -4.69 -20.48 13.54
N GLY A 139 -3.81 -19.62 14.06
CA GLY A 139 -2.36 -19.66 13.84
C GLY A 139 -1.49 -20.19 14.99
N GLU A 140 -2.06 -20.68 16.10
CA GLU A 140 -1.31 -21.23 17.25
C GLU A 140 -1.66 -22.70 17.55
N THR A 141 -1.53 -23.56 16.54
CA THR A 141 -1.14 -24.97 16.71
C THR A 141 -0.04 -25.30 15.71
N GLU A 142 0.91 -26.12 16.13
CA GLU A 142 2.26 -26.19 15.57
C GLU A 142 2.39 -26.90 14.20
N GLU A 143 3.64 -26.95 13.72
CA GLU A 143 4.17 -27.83 12.68
C GLU A 143 3.98 -27.38 11.22
N TYR A 144 5.12 -27.10 10.56
CA TYR A 144 5.24 -26.80 9.13
C TYR A 144 5.36 -28.11 8.31
N PRO A 145 4.41 -28.46 7.42
CA PRO A 145 4.65 -29.46 6.37
C PRO A 145 5.19 -28.79 5.09
N ALA A 146 6.09 -29.47 4.38
CA ALA A 146 6.89 -28.91 3.27
C ALA A 146 6.12 -28.50 1.99
N ALA A 147 4.78 -28.54 1.99
CA ALA A 147 3.94 -28.29 0.81
C ALA A 147 4.03 -26.87 0.22
N ARG A 148 4.35 -25.85 1.03
CA ARG A 148 4.40 -24.44 0.57
C ARG A 148 5.59 -24.14 -0.35
N SER A 149 6.63 -24.98 -0.34
CA SER A 149 7.80 -24.87 -1.22
C SER A 149 7.47 -25.24 -2.68
N GLN A 150 6.56 -26.19 -2.90
CA GLN A 150 6.13 -26.61 -4.23
C GLN A 150 5.15 -25.61 -4.86
N ALA A 151 4.20 -25.06 -4.10
CA ALA A 151 3.26 -24.04 -4.59
C ALA A 151 3.98 -22.77 -5.10
N LEU A 152 5.01 -22.31 -4.39
CA LEU A 152 5.83 -21.16 -4.81
C LEU A 152 6.78 -21.45 -5.97
N LYS A 153 7.12 -22.71 -6.25
CA LYS A 153 7.83 -23.12 -7.48
C LYS A 153 6.90 -23.11 -8.69
N LEU A 154 5.71 -23.70 -8.58
CA LEU A 154 4.72 -23.78 -9.67
C LEU A 154 4.17 -22.42 -10.09
N CYS A 155 3.97 -21.49 -9.15
CA CYS A 155 3.50 -20.13 -9.50
C CYS A 155 4.58 -19.28 -10.22
N ARG A 156 5.87 -19.68 -10.14
CA ARG A 156 6.99 -18.91 -10.71
C ARG A 156 7.36 -19.33 -12.13
N THR A 157 7.03 -20.56 -12.54
CA THR A 157 7.17 -21.01 -13.94
C THR A 157 6.07 -20.45 -14.83
N LEU A 158 4.82 -20.41 -14.35
CA LEU A 158 3.65 -19.92 -15.12
C LEU A 158 3.66 -18.41 -15.42
N SER A 159 4.57 -17.63 -14.82
CA SER A 159 4.72 -16.19 -15.11
C SER A 159 5.83 -15.86 -16.11
N ILE A 160 6.58 -16.86 -16.60
CA ILE A 160 7.62 -16.67 -17.63
C ILE A 160 7.07 -17.02 -19.01
N GLU A 161 6.24 -18.05 -19.12
CA GLU A 161 5.66 -18.50 -20.41
C GLU A 161 4.54 -17.59 -20.93
N SER A 162 3.94 -16.76 -20.08
CA SER A 162 2.87 -15.82 -20.44
C SER A 162 3.34 -14.51 -21.09
N TYR A 163 4.66 -14.31 -21.23
CA TYR A 163 5.24 -13.09 -21.84
C TYR A 163 6.01 -13.35 -23.15
N THR A 164 6.00 -14.58 -23.67
CA THR A 164 6.68 -14.94 -24.94
C THR A 164 5.76 -15.54 -26.01
N ASN A 165 4.45 -15.65 -25.76
CA ASN A 165 3.45 -16.16 -26.72
C ASN A 165 2.40 -15.10 -27.12
N GLN A 166 2.85 -13.88 -27.49
CA GLN A 166 2.01 -12.90 -28.19
C GLN A 166 2.51 -12.63 -29.62
N THR A 167 2.97 -13.69 -30.30
CA THR A 167 3.17 -13.71 -31.75
C THR A 167 3.01 -15.14 -32.27
N LEU A 168 2.22 -15.29 -33.35
CA LEU A 168 1.89 -16.51 -34.11
C LEU A 168 0.68 -17.34 -33.60
N ARG A 169 -0.21 -17.65 -34.56
CA ARG A 169 -1.47 -18.44 -34.48
C ARG A 169 -2.58 -17.79 -33.64
N ALA A 170 -3.58 -17.11 -34.19
CA ALA A 170 -4.18 -17.11 -35.53
C ALA A 170 -4.70 -18.51 -35.99
N CYS A 171 -5.98 -18.51 -36.40
CA CYS A 171 -6.79 -19.65 -36.87
C CYS A 171 -7.36 -20.59 -35.78
N ILE A 172 -8.66 -20.39 -35.54
CA ILE A 172 -9.59 -21.25 -34.79
C ILE A 172 -10.34 -22.13 -35.81
N ASN A 173 -10.60 -23.40 -35.47
CA ASN A 173 -11.77 -24.26 -35.78
C ASN A 173 -11.30 -25.72 -35.87
N ILE A 174 -11.71 -26.65 -35.00
CA ILE A 174 -13.08 -27.13 -34.64
C ILE A 174 -13.52 -28.26 -35.58
N ASP A 175 -13.71 -29.42 -34.94
CA ASP A 175 -14.46 -30.64 -35.27
C ASP A 175 -14.21 -31.38 -36.60
N GLY A 176 -14.08 -32.70 -36.50
CA GLY A 176 -13.88 -33.61 -37.65
C GLY A 176 -15.05 -34.58 -37.86
N ILE A 177 -15.10 -35.20 -39.05
CA ILE A 177 -15.83 -36.43 -39.45
C ILE A 177 -15.35 -36.85 -40.86
N THR A 178 -15.58 -38.11 -41.26
CA THR A 178 -15.03 -38.81 -42.46
C THR A 178 -16.10 -39.66 -43.21
N ILE A 179 -15.90 -40.21 -44.43
CA ILE A 179 -14.65 -40.36 -45.21
C ILE A 179 -14.62 -39.67 -46.60
N PRO A 180 -15.15 -40.22 -47.73
CA PRO A 180 -14.26 -40.36 -48.89
C PRO A 180 -14.68 -39.68 -50.20
N CYS A 181 -13.71 -39.66 -51.12
CA CYS A 181 -13.78 -39.24 -52.52
C CYS A 181 -14.89 -39.92 -53.35
N SER A 182 -15.41 -39.19 -54.35
CA SER A 182 -15.24 -39.52 -55.78
C SER A 182 -15.67 -38.34 -56.65
N SER A 183 -15.03 -38.19 -57.81
CA SER A 183 -15.35 -37.18 -58.83
C SER A 183 -16.30 -37.75 -59.89
N ASP A 184 -17.16 -36.89 -60.44
CA ASP A 184 -17.29 -36.62 -61.88
C ASP A 184 -18.02 -35.27 -62.07
#